data_AF-A0A7L3C0I2-F1
#
_entry.id   AF-A0A7L3C0I2-F1
#
_cell.length_a   1.000
_cell.length_b   1.000
_cell.length_c   1.000
_cell.angle_alpha   90.00
_cell.angle_beta   90.00
_cell.angle_gamma   90.00
#
_symmetry.space_group_name_H-M   'P 1'
#
loop_
_entity.id
_entity.type
_entity.pdbx_description
1 polymer ?
#
loop_
_entity_poly.entity_id
_entity_poly.type
_entity_poly.pdbx_seq_one_letter_code
_entity_poly.pdbx_strand_id
1 'polypeptide(L)'
;LVFFCSSTYVPKTAAGHCKWAEVLKDLEQIKTSKDIDVSLYTANTDEDVKCQEPIMRCFLLETEVILQECRIKNCSKTQDVLNIWKNGNASLENNKLNSTTSAKCKECEEYEEKNFTEFIQSFVKVIQKECK
;
A
#
# COMPACT_ATOMS: atom_id res chain seq x y z
N LEU A 1 -29.56 36.35 -27.55
CA LEU A 1 -29.40 34.90 -27.33
C LEU A 1 -27.94 34.55 -27.52
N VAL A 2 -27.36 33.93 -26.49
CA VAL A 2 -25.93 33.66 -26.27
C VAL A 2 -25.49 32.41 -27.02
N PHE A 3 -24.27 32.39 -27.56
CA PHE A 3 -23.52 31.15 -27.79
C PHE A 3 -22.02 31.39 -27.59
N PHE A 4 -21.59 31.35 -26.33
CA PHE A 4 -20.18 31.10 -26.00
C PHE A 4 -19.98 29.58 -26.02
N CYS A 5 -19.37 29.07 -27.10
CA CYS A 5 -18.91 27.69 -27.17
C CYS A 5 -17.48 27.64 -26.64
N SER A 6 -17.33 27.61 -25.31
CA SER A 6 -16.07 27.21 -24.69
C SER A 6 -16.00 25.69 -24.75
N SER A 7 -15.25 25.17 -25.73
CA SER A 7 -14.77 23.78 -25.70
C SER A 7 -13.96 23.57 -24.43
N THR A 8 -14.59 23.04 -23.39
CA THR A 8 -13.89 22.39 -22.30
C THR A 8 -13.27 21.13 -22.88
N TYR A 9 -11.97 21.21 -23.14
CA TYR A 9 -11.16 20.02 -23.31
C TYR A 9 -11.15 19.31 -21.95
N VAL A 10 -12.14 18.44 -21.74
CA VAL A 10 -12.14 17.49 -20.62
C VAL A 10 -10.92 16.60 -20.87
N PRO A 11 -9.88 16.63 -20.03
CA PRO A 11 -8.84 15.64 -20.15
C PRO A 11 -9.53 14.29 -19.93
N LYS A 12 -9.48 13.43 -20.95
CA LYS A 12 -9.88 12.04 -20.83
C LYS A 12 -9.08 11.44 -19.69
N THR A 13 -9.70 11.31 -18.52
CA THR A 13 -9.21 10.44 -17.46
C THR A 13 -9.18 9.04 -18.05
N ALA A 14 -7.97 8.52 -18.26
CA ALA A 14 -7.80 7.12 -18.60
C ALA A 14 -8.36 6.31 -17.42
N ALA A 15 -9.58 5.80 -17.62
CA ALA A 15 -10.28 4.97 -16.68
C ALA A 15 -9.55 3.63 -16.54
N GLY A 16 -8.81 3.56 -15.44
CA GLY A 16 -8.24 2.40 -14.80
C GLY A 16 -7.67 2.88 -13.47
N HIS A 17 -8.50 3.49 -12.62
CA HIS A 17 -8.04 4.08 -11.35
C HIS A 17 -7.49 2.94 -10.48
N CYS A 18 -6.16 2.88 -10.36
CA CYS A 18 -5.45 2.00 -9.43
C CYS A 18 -6.12 2.06 -8.07
N LYS A 19 -6.66 0.93 -7.57
CA LYS A 19 -7.38 0.88 -6.28
C LYS A 19 -6.49 1.33 -5.12
N TRP A 20 -5.18 1.14 -5.26
CA TRP A 20 -4.14 1.50 -4.29
C TRP A 20 -3.58 2.91 -4.48
N ALA A 21 -4.18 3.77 -5.31
CA ALA A 21 -3.60 5.08 -5.63
C ALA A 21 -3.40 5.97 -4.39
N GLU A 22 -4.36 6.01 -3.47
CA GLU A 22 -4.21 6.79 -2.22
C GLU A 22 -3.13 6.19 -1.32
N VAL A 23 -3.05 4.86 -1.22
CA VAL A 23 -1.99 4.17 -0.45
C VAL A 23 -0.62 4.49 -1.03
N LEU A 24 -0.46 4.43 -2.35
CA LEU A 24 0.79 4.74 -3.04
C LEU A 24 1.24 6.19 -2.78
N LYS A 25 0.31 7.13 -2.83
CA LYS A 25 0.57 8.55 -2.55
C LYS A 25 1.07 8.75 -1.12
N ASP A 26 0.45 8.14 -0.13
CA ASP A 26 0.84 8.29 1.27
C ASP A 26 2.19 7.57 1.54
N LEU A 27 2.45 6.42 0.92
CA LEU A 27 3.75 5.73 1.00
C LEU A 27 4.90 6.63 0.50
N GLU A 28 4.70 7.33 -0.61
CA GLU A 28 5.68 8.28 -1.14
C GLU A 28 5.95 9.46 -0.21
N GLN A 29 4.95 9.87 0.60
CA GLN A 29 5.10 10.96 1.57
C GLN A 29 5.89 10.54 2.81
N ILE A 30 5.82 9.27 3.21
CA ILE A 30 6.48 8.77 4.43
C ILE A 30 7.85 8.12 4.17
N LYS A 31 8.22 7.85 2.91
CA LYS A 31 9.46 7.12 2.57
C LYS A 31 10.77 7.71 3.12
N THR A 32 10.77 9.00 3.49
CA THR A 32 11.95 9.71 4.03
C THR A 32 11.86 9.96 5.54
N SER A 33 10.89 9.39 6.24
CA SER A 33 10.75 9.50 7.69
C SER A 33 11.98 8.94 8.39
N LYS A 34 12.52 9.69 9.35
CA LYS A 34 13.72 9.31 10.13
C LYS A 34 13.40 8.91 11.57
N ASP A 35 12.18 9.22 12.00
CA ASP A 35 11.62 8.97 13.33
C ASP A 35 10.88 7.63 13.40
N ILE A 36 10.88 6.86 12.31
CA ILE A 36 10.33 5.50 12.22
C ILE A 36 11.50 4.52 12.14
N ASP A 37 11.82 3.91 13.27
CA ASP A 37 12.92 2.95 13.42
C ASP A 37 12.36 1.60 13.88
N VAL A 38 11.94 0.79 12.91
CA VAL A 38 11.33 -0.53 13.09
C VAL A 38 11.88 -1.51 12.05
N SER A 39 11.88 -2.79 12.44
CA SER A 39 12.18 -3.94 11.59
C SER A 39 10.86 -4.63 11.26
N LEU A 40 10.59 -4.87 9.98
CA LEU A 40 9.27 -5.28 9.48
C LEU A 40 9.39 -6.44 8.49
N TYR A 41 8.51 -7.43 8.61
CA TYR A 41 8.48 -8.54 7.67
C TYR A 41 8.16 -8.04 6.26
N THR A 42 9.10 -8.22 5.34
CA THR A 42 9.02 -7.60 4.00
C THR A 42 8.99 -8.66 2.92
N ALA A 43 7.82 -8.86 2.31
CA ALA A 43 7.65 -9.82 1.23
C ALA A 43 8.51 -9.49 0.00
N ASN A 44 9.00 -10.54 -0.66
CA ASN A 44 9.76 -10.39 -1.88
C ASN A 44 8.85 -9.95 -3.04
N THR A 45 9.35 -9.08 -3.91
CA THR A 45 8.53 -8.57 -5.00
C THR A 45 8.28 -9.59 -6.11
N ASP A 46 9.06 -10.66 -6.19
CA ASP A 46 9.03 -11.71 -7.22
C ASP A 46 8.26 -12.97 -6.80
N GLU A 47 7.52 -12.91 -5.69
CA GLU A 47 6.61 -13.99 -5.27
C GLU A 47 5.51 -14.24 -6.33
N ASP A 48 4.94 -15.44 -6.28
CA ASP A 48 3.91 -15.90 -7.23
C ASP A 48 2.65 -15.01 -7.14
N VAL A 49 2.07 -14.67 -8.30
CA VAL A 49 0.85 -13.85 -8.41
C VAL A 49 -0.34 -14.39 -7.61
N LYS A 50 -0.39 -15.71 -7.35
CA LYS A 50 -1.42 -16.31 -6.49
C LYS A 50 -1.29 -15.92 -5.01
N CYS A 51 -0.10 -15.50 -4.58
CA CYS A 51 0.20 -15.11 -3.20
C CYS A 51 0.04 -13.60 -2.96
N GLN A 52 -0.46 -12.87 -3.97
CA GLN A 52 -0.53 -11.42 -3.93
C GLN A 52 -1.47 -10.88 -2.85
N GLU A 53 -2.64 -11.49 -2.63
CA GLU A 53 -3.54 -11.08 -1.53
C GLU A 53 -2.89 -11.32 -0.16
N PRO A 54 -2.33 -12.51 0.15
CA PRO A 54 -1.57 -12.72 1.38
C PRO A 54 -0.41 -11.73 1.56
N ILE A 55 0.33 -11.42 0.50
CA ILE A 55 1.43 -10.45 0.54
C ILE A 55 0.91 -9.05 0.91
N MET A 56 -0.16 -8.59 0.26
CA MET A 56 -0.76 -7.29 0.56
C MET A 56 -1.28 -7.24 1.99
N ARG A 57 -1.82 -8.35 2.50
CA ARG A 57 -2.25 -8.49 3.89
C ARG A 57 -1.07 -8.36 4.86
N CYS A 58 0.07 -9.01 4.57
CA CYS A 58 1.28 -8.85 5.38
C CYS A 58 1.75 -7.39 5.43
N PHE A 59 1.84 -6.70 4.28
CA PHE A 59 2.22 -5.28 4.28
C PHE A 59 1.28 -4.41 5.13
N LEU A 60 -0.02 -4.70 5.18
CA LEU A 60 -0.96 -3.94 6.00
C LEU A 60 -0.84 -4.27 7.50
N LEU A 61 -0.58 -5.52 7.85
CA LEU A 61 -0.29 -5.93 9.23
C LEU A 61 0.99 -5.25 9.74
N GLU A 62 2.06 -5.25 8.95
CA GLU A 62 3.30 -4.56 9.29
C GLU A 62 3.12 -3.04 9.34
N THR A 63 2.23 -2.46 8.51
CA THR A 63 1.87 -1.04 8.62
C THR A 63 1.18 -0.73 9.96
N GLU A 64 0.42 -1.66 10.53
CA GLU A 64 -0.15 -1.52 11.87
C GLU A 64 0.94 -1.46 12.93
N VAL A 65 2.01 -2.26 12.80
CA VAL A 65 3.19 -2.19 13.69
C VAL A 65 3.81 -0.80 13.65
N ILE A 66 4.02 -0.22 12.46
CA ILE A 66 4.50 1.16 12.30
C ILE A 66 3.57 2.16 13.02
N LEU A 67 2.25 1.99 12.86
CA LEU A 67 1.27 2.88 13.46
C LEU A 67 1.32 2.82 15.00
N GLN A 68 1.45 1.63 15.59
CA GLN A 68 1.57 1.49 17.03
C GLN A 68 2.86 2.13 17.54
N GLU A 69 3.97 1.88 16.88
CA GLU A 69 5.25 2.50 17.23
C GLU A 69 5.15 4.02 17.19
N CYS A 70 4.53 4.56 16.15
CA CYS A 70 4.39 6.00 15.98
C CYS A 70 3.46 6.65 17.00
N ARG A 71 2.47 5.93 17.53
CA ARG A 71 1.66 6.41 18.66
C ARG A 71 2.46 6.50 19.95
N ILE A 72 3.43 5.60 20.15
CA ILE A 72 4.28 5.56 21.35
C ILE A 72 5.38 6.63 21.25
N LYS A 73 6.10 6.66 20.13
CA LYS A 73 7.23 7.57 19.88
C LYS A 73 6.82 8.96 19.39
N ASN A 74 5.53 9.16 19.09
CA ASN A 74 4.97 10.38 18.54
C ASN A 74 5.66 10.81 17.22
N CYS A 75 5.66 9.92 16.23
CA CYS A 75 6.23 10.22 14.91
C CYS A 75 5.51 11.39 14.25
N SER A 76 6.27 12.19 13.51
CA SER A 76 5.82 13.29 12.65
C SER A 76 4.84 12.87 11.55
N LYS A 77 4.87 11.60 11.13
CA LYS A 77 4.06 11.04 10.03
C LYS A 77 2.95 10.09 10.49
N THR A 78 2.58 10.11 11.77
CA THR A 78 1.56 9.21 12.34
C THR A 78 0.23 9.23 11.57
N GLN A 79 -0.23 10.41 11.14
CA GLN A 79 -1.49 10.53 10.39
C GLN A 79 -1.40 9.92 8.98
N ASP A 80 -0.26 10.07 8.31
CA ASP A 80 -0.04 9.50 6.97
C ASP A 80 0.01 7.96 7.05
N VAL A 81 0.68 7.42 8.08
CA VAL A 81 0.68 5.96 8.36
C VAL A 81 -0.73 5.44 8.65
N LEU A 82 -1.53 6.19 9.42
CA LEU A 82 -2.92 5.84 9.69
C LEU A 82 -3.77 5.82 8.39
N ASN A 83 -3.52 6.75 7.48
CA ASN A 83 -4.23 6.80 6.20
C ASN A 83 -3.86 5.59 5.31
N ILE A 84 -2.58 5.20 5.25
CA ILE A 84 -2.12 4.00 4.54
C ILE A 84 -2.87 2.77 5.06
N TRP A 85 -2.89 2.56 6.37
CA TRP A 85 -3.56 1.40 6.98
C TRP A 85 -5.07 1.39 6.68
N LYS A 86 -5.75 2.54 6.83
CA LYS A 86 -7.20 2.64 6.56
C LYS A 86 -7.54 2.42 5.08
N ASN A 87 -6.86 3.13 4.19
CA ASN A 87 -7.09 3.06 2.75
C ASN A 87 -6.70 1.69 2.20
N GLY A 88 -5.67 1.07 2.77
CA GLY A 88 -5.23 -0.26 2.40
C GLY A 88 -6.23 -1.34 2.79
N ASN A 89 -6.73 -1.33 4.04
CA ASN A 89 -7.77 -2.25 4.47
C ASN A 89 -9.06 -2.08 3.64
N ALA A 90 -9.47 -0.84 3.35
CA ALA A 90 -10.60 -0.59 2.46
C ALA A 90 -10.37 -1.13 1.04
N SER A 91 -9.15 -1.06 0.52
CA SER A 91 -8.78 -1.61 -0.80
C SER A 91 -8.80 -3.14 -0.83
N LEU A 92 -8.52 -3.79 0.32
CA LEU A 92 -8.55 -5.24 0.48
C LEU A 92 -9.98 -5.79 0.62
N GLU A 93 -10.81 -5.17 1.48
CA GLU A 93 -12.21 -5.55 1.71
C GLU A 93 -13.07 -5.54 0.44
N ASN A 94 -12.81 -4.60 -0.47
CA ASN A 94 -13.49 -4.50 -1.76
C ASN A 94 -13.14 -5.65 -2.72
N ASN A 95 -12.22 -6.54 -2.34
CA ASN A 95 -11.74 -7.67 -3.13
C ASN A 95 -12.13 -8.99 -2.46
N LYS A 96 -13.43 -9.30 -2.38
CA LYS A 96 -13.90 -10.68 -2.20
C LYS A 96 -13.66 -11.48 -3.49
N LEU A 97 -12.40 -11.60 -3.91
CA LEU A 97 -12.03 -12.56 -4.94
C LEU A 97 -11.63 -13.83 -4.20
N ASN A 98 -12.53 -14.82 -4.24
CA ASN A 98 -12.32 -16.22 -3.96
C ASN A 98 -10.90 -16.54 -3.47
N SER A 99 -10.69 -16.43 -2.16
CA SER A 99 -9.60 -17.09 -1.45
C SER A 99 -9.85 -18.59 -1.61
N THR A 100 -9.57 -19.07 -2.82
CA THR A 100 -9.35 -20.47 -3.07
C THR A 100 -8.12 -20.72 -2.24
N THR A 101 -8.26 -21.48 -1.15
CA THR A 101 -7.15 -22.02 -0.37
C THR A 101 -6.15 -22.62 -1.35
N SER A 102 -5.15 -21.86 -1.76
CA SER A 102 -4.38 -22.14 -2.97
C SER A 102 -2.91 -21.89 -2.71
N ALA A 103 -2.21 -23.00 -2.51
CA ALA A 103 -0.76 -23.14 -2.45
C ALA A 103 -0.05 -22.57 -1.21
N LYS A 104 1.12 -23.15 -0.92
CA LYS A 104 2.04 -22.79 0.16
C LYS A 104 2.64 -21.39 -0.06
N CYS A 105 1.82 -20.34 0.03
CA CYS A 105 2.34 -18.98 0.22
C CYS A 105 2.98 -18.91 1.60
N LYS A 106 4.03 -18.12 1.74
CA LYS A 106 4.67 -17.89 3.03
C LYS A 106 3.73 -17.10 3.95
N GLU A 107 3.74 -17.46 5.22
CA GLU A 107 3.22 -16.59 6.28
C GLU A 107 4.10 -15.35 6.41
N CYS A 108 3.58 -14.28 7.05
CA CYS A 108 4.29 -13.00 7.12
C CYS A 108 5.65 -13.15 7.82
N GLU A 109 5.68 -13.93 8.90
CA GLU A 109 6.86 -14.17 9.75
C GLU A 109 7.93 -15.04 9.06
N GLU A 110 7.64 -15.63 7.89
CA GLU A 110 8.62 -16.36 7.09
C GLU A 110 9.40 -15.44 6.13
N TYR A 111 9.02 -14.17 6.01
CA TYR A 111 9.77 -13.18 5.24
C TYR A 111 10.94 -12.61 6.04
N GLU A 112 11.92 -12.07 5.33
CA GLU A 112 13.03 -11.35 5.95
C GLU A 112 12.52 -10.05 6.57
N GLU A 113 12.93 -9.76 7.80
CA GLU A 113 12.70 -8.45 8.38
C GLU A 113 13.63 -7.41 7.75
N LYS A 114 13.08 -6.26 7.37
CA LYS A 114 13.85 -5.15 6.80
C LYS A 114 13.53 -3.85 7.54
N ASN A 115 14.43 -2.88 7.41
CA ASN A 115 14.16 -1.56 7.96
C ASN A 115 13.00 -0.88 7.22
N PHE A 116 12.44 0.15 7.87
CA PHE A 116 11.35 0.96 7.33
C PHE A 116 11.55 1.41 5.87
N THR A 117 12.76 1.85 5.49
CA THR A 117 13.00 2.36 4.13
C THR A 117 12.85 1.24 3.09
N GLU A 118 13.43 0.07 3.34
CA GLU A 118 13.35 -1.09 2.46
C GLU A 118 11.93 -1.68 2.40
N PHE A 119 11.23 -1.67 3.54
CA PHE A 119 9.83 -2.05 3.62
C PHE A 119 8.96 -1.17 2.70
N ILE A 120 9.05 0.16 2.83
CA ILE A 120 8.27 1.10 2.01
C ILE A 120 8.59 0.93 0.52
N GLN A 121 9.87 0.80 0.17
CA GLN A 121 10.28 0.57 -1.22
C GLN A 121 9.69 -0.72 -1.80
N SER A 122 9.64 -1.79 -1.00
CA SER A 122 9.06 -3.07 -1.42
C SER A 122 7.54 -2.96 -1.55
N PHE A 123 6.87 -2.31 -0.60
CA PHE A 123 5.43 -2.11 -0.64
C PHE A 123 4.98 -1.31 -1.87
N VAL A 124 5.70 -0.22 -2.19
CA VAL A 124 5.49 0.57 -3.41
C VAL A 124 5.61 -0.30 -4.66
N LYS A 125 6.65 -1.14 -4.76
CA LYS A 125 6.86 -2.03 -5.92
C LYS A 125 5.73 -3.04 -6.07
N VAL A 126 5.23 -3.61 -4.98
CA VAL A 126 4.12 -4.58 -5.02
C VAL A 126 2.83 -3.90 -5.48
N ILE A 127 2.49 -2.74 -4.92
CA ILE A 127 1.33 -1.94 -5.36
C ILE A 127 1.43 -1.55 -6.84
N GLN A 128 2.60 -1.13 -7.30
CA GLN A 128 2.81 -0.77 -8.70
C GLN A 128 2.61 -1.96 -9.66
N LYS A 129 2.77 -3.21 -9.21
CA LYS A 129 2.45 -4.39 -10.01
C LYS A 129 0.94 -4.64 -10.09
N GLU A 130 0.20 -4.37 -9.02
CA GLU A 130 -1.27 -4.47 -8.99
C GLU A 130 -1.98 -3.46 -9.90
N CYS A 131 -1.30 -2.35 -10.19
CA CYS A 131 -1.88 -1.22 -10.91
C CYS A 131 -1.44 -1.11 -12.38
N LYS A 132 -0.83 -2.17 -12.92
CA LYS A 132 -0.53 -2.35 -14.34
C LYS A 132 -1.62 -3.15 -15.03
#